data_AF-J2UHE2-F1
#
_entry.id   AF-J2UHE2-F1
#
_cell.length_a   1.000
_cell.length_b   1.000
_cell.length_c   1.000
_cell.angle_alpha   90.00
_cell.angle_beta   90.00
_cell.angle_gamma   90.00
#
_symmetry.space_group_name_H-M   'P 1'
#
loop_
_entity.id
_entity.type
_entity.pdbx_description
1 polymer ?
#
loop_
_entity_poly.entity_id
_entity_poly.type
_entity_poly.pdbx_seq_one_letter_code
_entity_poly.pdbx_strand_id
1 'polypeptide(L)'
;MKICFPIRDLNGKEFTSVDEVMSLINSEAHGTWLLGANGLWHGGIHISDITQPFSALNKDAQNDSDPIPLQFMADGTVVAYRVNDVYQTAPYCGKPLRFSSSFVLVKSVCQPDPAKNESWLEFYSLYMHLAAVEDYPKSPCYKVSAGHNGISVRKYIKGNYGVPEAESSPQYSAAYNAPAAVGGIKVNEGDRFVVSRTGRFYVTRSRETKLLTFGLSRLLKDGKLSKEQYWITLDAGLMERNGEIYDLMPGWMNHAVAKGVFNSVVNTDGSDVWKVSAGSPVGFMGLNEVPGVGQLVEQERFVHLEVVSTDSKMPAFLSNPASVTTGGKLVRTIAGKKMHLRNGETNPPAFTASEVALASGALMSRESTSPVKDASGKWWFKVSDNGWMPQADVEEIEQYDLLKQGFYPLAEDSDGDIMHTFMEGWVSEAFGQVAKVSEGNNSGPLSARVPDYYRTMMGKLDENKDGKISADEIRRALSRRDPQVRNIIDRVVIKHHSEWIGGPSEERWKGFYKILDKLSIPYCTKWQSGHEWMSG
;
A
#
# COMPACT_ATOMS: atom_id res chain seq x y z
N MET A 1 1.62 -17.03 3.78
CA MET A 1 1.66 -15.66 4.33
C MET A 1 0.37 -14.94 3.94
N LYS A 2 -0.28 -14.23 4.86
CA LYS A 2 -1.40 -13.36 4.50
C LYS A 2 -0.85 -12.06 3.93
N ILE A 3 -1.38 -11.63 2.79
CA ILE A 3 -1.05 -10.33 2.19
C ILE A 3 -2.32 -9.57 1.83
N CYS A 4 -2.23 -8.24 1.80
CA CYS A 4 -3.27 -7.34 1.29
C CYS A 4 -2.63 -6.13 0.61
N PHE A 5 -3.44 -5.35 -0.10
CA PHE A 5 -3.00 -4.07 -0.63
C PHE A 5 -2.74 -3.07 0.51
N PRO A 6 -1.87 -2.07 0.30
CA PRO A 6 -1.54 -1.06 1.31
C PRO A 6 -2.65 -0.03 1.51
N ILE A 7 -3.69 -0.06 0.67
CA ILE A 7 -4.80 0.90 0.62
C ILE A 7 -6.12 0.15 0.44
N ARG A 8 -7.21 0.83 0.79
CA ARG A 8 -8.60 0.40 0.57
C ARG A 8 -9.26 1.26 -0.51
N ASP A 9 -10.39 0.81 -1.02
CA ASP A 9 -11.23 1.66 -1.86
C ASP A 9 -11.80 2.85 -1.06
N LEU A 10 -12.42 3.79 -1.75
CA LEU A 10 -13.01 4.99 -1.15
C LEU A 10 -14.18 4.69 -0.19
N ASN A 11 -14.65 3.45 -0.11
CA ASN A 11 -15.67 2.97 0.81
C ASN A 11 -15.08 2.16 1.98
N GLY A 12 -13.75 2.05 2.07
CA GLY A 12 -13.04 1.28 3.08
C GLY A 12 -13.04 -0.24 2.84
N LYS A 13 -13.32 -0.71 1.62
CA LYS A 13 -13.25 -2.13 1.24
C LYS A 13 -11.88 -2.51 0.70
N GLU A 14 -11.54 -3.78 0.83
CA GLU A 14 -10.32 -4.34 0.24
C GLU A 14 -10.45 -4.35 -1.29
N PHE A 15 -9.39 -3.92 -1.99
CA PHE A 15 -9.28 -4.18 -3.43
C PHE A 15 -9.14 -5.68 -3.69
N THR A 16 -9.72 -6.14 -4.79
CA THR A 16 -9.69 -7.55 -5.19
C THR A 16 -8.80 -7.81 -6.41
N SER A 17 -8.31 -6.75 -7.05
CA SER A 17 -7.49 -6.83 -8.26
C SER A 17 -6.26 -5.93 -8.18
N VAL A 18 -5.12 -6.45 -8.64
CA VAL A 18 -3.89 -5.67 -8.85
C VAL A 18 -4.12 -4.58 -9.89
N ASP A 19 -4.91 -4.85 -10.93
CA ASP A 19 -5.16 -3.87 -12.01
C ASP A 19 -5.88 -2.62 -11.51
N GLU A 20 -6.78 -2.76 -10.52
CA GLU A 20 -7.48 -1.63 -9.91
C GLU A 20 -6.50 -0.74 -9.14
N VAL A 21 -5.65 -1.34 -8.31
CA VAL A 21 -4.64 -0.62 -7.53
C VAL A 21 -3.59 0.01 -8.44
N MET A 22 -3.12 -0.72 -9.44
CA MET A 22 -2.17 -0.20 -10.41
C MET A 22 -2.79 0.92 -11.24
N SER A 23 -4.07 0.87 -11.60
CA SER A 23 -4.76 1.99 -12.27
C SER A 23 -4.70 3.29 -11.45
N LEU A 24 -4.88 3.18 -10.12
CA LEU A 24 -4.76 4.32 -9.20
C LEU A 24 -3.31 4.84 -9.14
N ILE A 25 -2.34 3.97 -8.85
CA ILE A 25 -0.91 4.32 -8.81
C ILE A 25 -0.49 4.97 -10.13
N ASN A 26 -0.97 4.41 -11.24
CA ASN A 26 -0.67 4.90 -12.56
C ASN A 26 -1.23 6.28 -12.82
N SER A 27 -2.26 6.72 -12.10
CA SER A 27 -2.87 8.04 -12.21
C SER A 27 -2.13 9.13 -11.40
N GLU A 28 -1.29 8.73 -10.45
CA GLU A 28 -0.46 9.62 -9.63
C GLU A 28 0.65 10.29 -10.48
N ALA A 29 0.97 11.55 -10.15
CA ALA A 29 2.04 12.30 -10.83
C ALA A 29 3.45 11.83 -10.41
N HIS A 30 3.59 11.36 -9.17
CA HIS A 30 4.87 10.96 -8.56
C HIS A 30 4.91 9.48 -8.18
N GLY A 31 3.95 8.67 -8.67
CA GLY A 31 3.64 7.36 -8.11
C GLY A 31 4.49 6.17 -8.58
N THR A 32 5.32 6.31 -9.61
CA THR A 32 5.82 5.13 -10.33
C THR A 32 7.18 4.64 -9.86
N TRP A 33 7.27 3.33 -9.62
CA TRP A 33 8.53 2.62 -9.42
C TRP A 33 9.48 2.74 -10.63
N LEU A 34 10.77 2.63 -10.33
CA LEU A 34 11.98 2.82 -11.14
C LEU A 34 12.45 4.27 -11.24
N LEU A 35 11.66 5.16 -11.83
CA LEU A 35 12.11 6.51 -12.17
C LEU A 35 11.19 7.56 -11.55
N GLY A 36 11.76 8.41 -10.68
CA GLY A 36 11.04 9.51 -10.06
C GLY A 36 10.77 10.65 -11.05
N ALA A 37 9.82 11.53 -10.71
CA ALA A 37 9.52 12.72 -11.52
C ALA A 37 10.71 13.70 -11.62
N ASN A 38 11.65 13.63 -10.67
CA ASN A 38 12.93 14.34 -10.69
C ASN A 38 13.97 13.73 -11.65
N GLY A 39 13.68 12.57 -12.24
CA GLY A 39 14.58 11.85 -13.13
C GLY A 39 15.65 11.00 -12.44
N LEU A 40 15.55 10.81 -11.12
CA LEU A 40 16.46 9.98 -10.33
C LEU A 40 15.86 8.59 -10.04
N TRP A 41 16.70 7.69 -9.53
CA TRP A 41 16.25 6.42 -8.94
C TRP A 41 15.09 6.64 -7.98
N HIS A 42 14.05 5.83 -8.12
CA HIS A 42 12.92 5.79 -7.21
C HIS A 42 12.62 4.34 -6.83
N GLY A 43 12.88 4.01 -5.56
CA GLY A 43 12.85 2.64 -5.04
C GLY A 43 11.43 2.12 -4.75
N GLY A 44 10.44 3.01 -4.76
CA GLY A 44 9.08 2.71 -4.32
C GLY A 44 7.99 3.25 -5.23
N ILE A 45 6.81 3.35 -4.63
CA ILE A 45 5.64 4.00 -5.22
C ILE A 45 5.15 5.11 -4.30
N HIS A 46 4.53 6.14 -4.87
CA HIS A 46 3.77 7.13 -4.10
C HIS A 46 2.27 6.88 -4.25
N ILE A 47 1.54 7.05 -3.15
CA ILE A 47 0.08 7.12 -3.15
C ILE A 47 -0.28 8.41 -2.43
N SER A 48 -1.09 9.25 -3.07
CA SER A 48 -1.43 10.59 -2.58
C SER A 48 -2.90 10.74 -2.21
N ASP A 49 -3.23 11.89 -1.62
CA ASP A 49 -4.59 12.33 -1.37
C ASP A 49 -5.39 12.65 -2.65
N ILE A 50 -4.77 12.61 -3.83
CA ILE A 50 -5.45 12.71 -5.13
C ILE A 50 -6.26 11.42 -5.41
N THR A 51 -5.64 10.25 -5.25
CA THR A 51 -6.34 8.96 -5.48
C THR A 51 -6.95 8.39 -4.22
N GLN A 52 -6.44 8.76 -3.06
CA GLN A 52 -6.84 8.27 -1.74
C GLN A 52 -7.10 9.40 -0.74
N PRO A 53 -8.06 10.31 -1.00
CA PRO A 53 -8.30 11.50 -0.18
C PRO A 53 -8.62 11.19 1.29
N PHE A 54 -9.22 10.04 1.57
CA PHE A 54 -9.59 9.63 2.94
C PHE A 54 -8.43 8.99 3.72
N SER A 55 -7.29 8.77 3.06
CA SER A 55 -6.04 8.29 3.69
C SER A 55 -5.17 9.43 4.22
N ALA A 56 -5.65 10.67 4.13
CA ALA A 56 -5.06 11.85 4.74
C ALA A 56 -5.95 12.36 5.88
N LEU A 57 -5.34 12.77 7.01
CA LEU A 57 -6.05 13.42 8.12
C LEU A 57 -6.30 14.91 7.85
N ASN A 58 -6.83 15.26 6.68
CA ASN A 58 -7.25 16.63 6.40
C ASN A 58 -8.53 16.97 7.20
N LYS A 59 -8.58 18.16 7.80
CA LYS A 59 -9.76 18.69 8.51
C LYS A 59 -11.01 18.72 7.62
N ASP A 60 -10.85 18.95 6.32
CA ASP A 60 -11.97 18.94 5.37
C ASP A 60 -12.48 17.52 5.10
N ALA A 61 -11.59 16.53 5.00
CA ALA A 61 -11.95 15.13 4.77
C ALA A 61 -12.66 14.49 5.98
N GLN A 62 -12.32 14.92 7.21
CA GLN A 62 -12.96 14.47 8.45
C GLN A 62 -14.43 14.89 8.58
N ASN A 63 -14.85 15.94 7.87
CA ASN A 63 -16.22 16.47 7.98
C ASN A 63 -17.23 15.72 7.09
N ASP A 64 -16.78 15.16 5.96
CA ASP A 64 -17.67 14.53 4.96
C ASP A 64 -17.62 12.99 4.95
N SER A 65 -16.61 12.36 5.57
CA SER A 65 -16.40 10.91 5.50
C SER A 65 -15.54 10.36 6.65
N ASP A 66 -15.62 9.04 6.90
CA ASP A 66 -14.77 8.38 7.89
C ASP A 66 -13.33 8.20 7.34
N PRO A 67 -12.28 8.62 8.04
CA PRO A 67 -10.89 8.41 7.61
C PRO A 67 -10.55 6.93 7.40
N ILE A 68 -9.83 6.63 6.32
CA ILE A 68 -9.43 5.27 5.91
C ILE A 68 -7.90 5.18 6.00
N PRO A 69 -7.32 4.45 6.98
CA PRO A 69 -5.87 4.39 7.12
C PRO A 69 -5.23 3.51 6.04
N LEU A 70 -3.96 3.78 5.79
CA LEU A 70 -3.04 2.87 5.09
C LEU A 70 -2.92 1.55 5.87
N GLN A 71 -2.59 0.46 5.18
CA GLN A 71 -2.57 -0.89 5.74
C GLN A 71 -1.20 -1.56 5.63
N PHE A 72 -0.85 -2.35 6.65
CA PHE A 72 0.31 -3.22 6.57
C PHE A 72 0.02 -4.30 5.51
N MET A 73 0.90 -4.44 4.52
CA MET A 73 0.70 -5.37 3.41
C MET A 73 0.90 -6.83 3.82
N ALA A 74 1.68 -7.08 4.87
CA ALA A 74 2.02 -8.42 5.35
C ALA A 74 2.08 -8.46 6.88
N ASP A 75 1.98 -9.66 7.44
CA ASP A 75 2.31 -9.90 8.84
C ASP A 75 3.82 -9.71 9.04
N GLY A 76 4.22 -9.08 10.15
CA GLY A 76 5.62 -8.80 10.40
C GLY A 76 5.91 -8.19 11.77
N THR A 77 7.13 -7.68 11.93
CA THR A 77 7.61 -7.02 13.15
C THR A 77 8.16 -5.64 12.81
N VAL A 78 7.76 -4.61 13.55
CA VAL A 78 8.36 -3.27 13.45
C VAL A 78 9.80 -3.33 13.95
N VAL A 79 10.74 -3.03 13.06
CA VAL A 79 12.19 -3.10 13.33
C VAL A 79 12.85 -1.73 13.39
N ALA A 80 12.28 -0.72 12.73
CA ALA A 80 12.70 0.65 12.87
C ALA A 80 11.52 1.60 12.64
N TYR A 81 11.55 2.77 13.26
CA TYR A 81 10.58 3.83 12.99
C TYR A 81 11.15 5.20 13.31
N ARG A 82 10.50 6.23 12.77
CA ARG A 82 10.63 7.63 13.20
C ARG A 82 9.22 8.21 13.26
N VAL A 83 8.90 8.94 14.33
CA VAL A 83 7.62 9.64 14.48
C VAL A 83 7.91 11.12 14.70
N ASN A 84 7.32 11.97 13.87
CA ASN A 84 7.33 13.41 14.08
C ASN A 84 6.21 13.79 15.06
N ASP A 85 6.54 14.56 16.10
CA ASP A 85 5.54 15.20 16.96
C ASP A 85 4.83 16.32 16.20
N VAL A 86 5.63 17.15 15.52
CA VAL A 86 5.21 18.18 14.56
C VAL A 86 6.01 18.06 13.27
N TYR A 87 5.47 18.56 12.16
CA TYR A 87 6.15 18.52 10.87
C TYR A 87 7.53 19.21 10.93
N GLN A 88 8.51 18.59 10.28
CA GLN A 88 9.83 19.20 10.08
C GLN A 88 9.71 20.35 9.09
N THR A 89 10.65 21.30 9.12
CA THR A 89 10.65 22.43 8.19
C THR A 89 11.96 22.59 7.45
N ALA A 90 11.86 23.01 6.19
CA ALA A 90 12.97 23.31 5.30
C ALA A 90 12.79 24.73 4.70
N PRO A 91 13.82 25.57 4.71
CA PRO A 91 13.69 26.96 4.26
C PRO A 91 13.67 27.06 2.74
N TYR A 92 12.71 27.79 2.18
CA TYR A 92 12.64 28.13 0.76
C TYR A 92 12.08 29.55 0.58
N CYS A 93 12.84 30.45 -0.03
CA CYS A 93 12.40 31.82 -0.36
C CYS A 93 11.71 32.56 0.82
N GLY A 94 12.25 32.43 2.04
CA GLY A 94 11.71 33.06 3.25
C GLY A 94 10.51 32.34 3.89
N LYS A 95 10.08 31.19 3.35
CA LYS A 95 9.03 30.34 3.91
C LYS A 95 9.61 29.05 4.52
N PRO A 96 9.13 28.63 5.70
CA PRO A 96 9.44 27.31 6.25
C PRO A 96 8.48 26.27 5.64
N LEU A 97 8.93 25.55 4.63
CA LEU A 97 8.13 24.49 4.00
C LEU A 97 8.12 23.25 4.89
N ARG A 98 6.94 22.71 5.16
CA ARG A 98 6.71 21.59 6.07
C ARG A 98 6.83 20.25 5.37
N PHE A 99 7.43 19.26 6.02
CA PHE A 99 7.48 17.90 5.50
C PHE A 99 7.45 16.86 6.63
N SER A 100 6.90 15.69 6.33
CA SER A 100 7.01 14.52 7.22
C SER A 100 8.22 13.67 6.86
N SER A 101 9.01 13.36 7.89
CA SER A 101 10.05 12.32 7.88
C SER A 101 9.64 11.09 8.69
N SER A 102 8.36 11.00 9.08
CA SER A 102 7.86 9.85 9.85
C SER A 102 7.85 8.62 8.96
N PHE A 103 8.35 7.51 9.50
CA PHE A 103 8.33 6.23 8.80
C PHE A 103 8.19 5.05 9.76
N VAL A 104 7.81 3.90 9.20
CA VAL A 104 7.92 2.60 9.86
C VAL A 104 8.48 1.56 8.89
N LEU A 105 9.42 0.76 9.39
CA LEU A 105 10.02 -0.37 8.70
C LEU A 105 9.55 -1.67 9.37
N VAL A 106 8.93 -2.54 8.58
CA VAL A 106 8.42 -3.83 9.04
C VAL A 106 9.21 -4.96 8.40
N LYS A 107 9.82 -5.80 9.22
CA LYS A 107 10.46 -7.04 8.80
C LYS A 107 9.44 -8.17 8.71
N SER A 108 9.45 -8.87 7.59
CA SER A 108 8.55 -9.97 7.25
C SER A 108 9.34 -11.16 6.71
N VAL A 109 8.77 -12.37 6.81
CA VAL A 109 9.38 -13.59 6.27
C VAL A 109 8.35 -14.32 5.42
N CYS A 110 8.64 -14.45 4.12
CA CYS A 110 7.90 -15.33 3.23
C CYS A 110 8.42 -16.76 3.42
N GLN A 111 7.53 -17.68 3.78
CA GLN A 111 7.85 -19.10 4.00
C GLN A 111 6.95 -19.98 3.11
N PRO A 112 7.26 -20.11 1.81
CA PRO A 112 6.52 -20.97 0.88
C PRO A 112 6.38 -22.41 1.38
N ASP A 113 7.50 -23.01 1.83
CA ASP A 113 7.54 -24.31 2.48
C ASP A 113 8.24 -24.19 3.86
N PRO A 114 7.50 -24.25 4.98
CA PRO A 114 8.07 -24.14 6.32
C PRO A 114 9.11 -25.22 6.68
N ALA A 115 9.21 -26.31 5.91
CA ALA A 115 10.23 -27.34 6.15
C ALA A 115 11.52 -27.10 5.33
N LYS A 116 11.51 -26.18 4.36
CA LYS A 116 12.63 -25.93 3.43
C LYS A 116 13.10 -24.48 3.55
N ASN A 117 14.13 -24.25 4.35
CA ASN A 117 14.67 -22.91 4.61
C ASN A 117 15.21 -22.21 3.35
N GLU A 118 15.65 -22.97 2.35
CA GLU A 118 16.07 -22.48 1.05
C GLU A 118 14.92 -21.92 0.21
N SER A 119 13.66 -22.22 0.59
CA SER A 119 12.47 -21.60 0.02
C SER A 119 12.10 -20.28 0.69
N TRP A 120 12.70 -19.91 1.83
CA TRP A 120 12.28 -18.73 2.58
C TRP A 120 12.95 -17.46 2.06
N LEU A 121 12.25 -16.33 2.21
CA LEU A 121 12.77 -15.02 1.89
C LEU A 121 12.43 -14.02 2.99
N GLU A 122 13.45 -13.36 3.52
CA GLU A 122 13.26 -12.19 4.37
C GLU A 122 13.11 -10.92 3.51
N PHE A 123 12.16 -10.07 3.87
CA PHE A 123 11.95 -8.79 3.22
C PHE A 123 11.41 -7.76 4.21
N TYR A 124 11.44 -6.50 3.81
CA TYR A 124 11.00 -5.38 4.60
C TYR A 124 10.00 -4.54 3.81
N SER A 125 8.97 -4.06 4.49
CA SER A 125 8.06 -3.04 3.96
C SER A 125 8.34 -1.72 4.67
N LEU A 126 8.69 -0.70 3.89
CA LEU A 126 9.00 0.65 4.35
C LEU A 126 7.85 1.58 3.98
N TYR A 127 7.26 2.23 4.99
CA TYR A 127 6.23 3.25 4.81
C TYR A 127 6.79 4.59 5.28
N MET A 128 7.01 5.53 4.37
CA MET A 128 7.56 6.86 4.65
C MET A 128 6.55 7.97 4.39
N HIS A 129 6.84 9.15 4.96
CA HIS A 129 5.99 10.33 4.93
C HIS A 129 4.64 10.13 5.62
N LEU A 130 4.61 9.41 6.75
CA LEU A 130 3.38 9.25 7.54
C LEU A 130 3.00 10.55 8.28
N ALA A 131 1.72 10.75 8.60
CA ALA A 131 1.24 11.93 9.32
C ALA A 131 1.96 12.13 10.66
N ALA A 132 2.27 13.38 10.99
CA ALA A 132 2.81 13.76 12.30
C ALA A 132 1.76 13.60 13.41
N VAL A 133 2.18 13.50 14.66
CA VAL A 133 1.29 13.34 15.83
C VAL A 133 0.28 14.49 15.94
N GLU A 134 0.68 15.72 15.59
CA GLU A 134 -0.19 16.90 15.63
C GLU A 134 -1.43 16.81 14.74
N ASP A 135 -1.39 16.00 13.68
CA ASP A 135 -2.52 15.81 12.76
C ASP A 135 -3.54 14.80 13.29
N TYR A 136 -3.17 13.94 14.24
CA TYR A 136 -4.10 12.98 14.82
C TYR A 136 -5.06 13.67 15.79
N PRO A 137 -6.39 13.58 15.56
CA PRO A 137 -7.35 14.18 16.46
C PRO A 137 -7.32 13.48 17.82
N LYS A 138 -7.47 14.28 18.86
CA LYS A 138 -7.66 13.82 20.23
C LYS A 138 -9.14 13.64 20.49
N SER A 139 -9.57 12.39 20.58
CA SER A 139 -10.94 12.04 20.89
C SER A 139 -11.15 11.99 22.40
N PRO A 140 -12.17 12.69 22.95
CA PRO A 140 -12.49 12.63 24.37
C PRO A 140 -12.78 11.19 24.81
N CYS A 141 -12.11 10.76 25.88
CA CYS A 141 -12.41 9.51 26.56
C CYS A 141 -13.28 9.81 27.79
N TYR A 142 -14.31 9.00 27.99
CA TYR A 142 -15.17 9.03 29.15
C TYR A 142 -15.08 7.71 29.90
N LYS A 143 -15.42 7.76 31.19
CA LYS A 143 -15.54 6.60 32.06
C LYS A 143 -16.88 6.67 32.77
N VAL A 144 -17.55 5.52 32.94
CA VAL A 144 -18.76 5.45 33.76
C VAL A 144 -18.41 5.75 35.21
N SER A 145 -19.13 6.69 35.81
CA SER A 145 -18.89 7.16 37.18
C SER A 145 -19.12 6.06 38.22
N ALA A 146 -18.46 6.19 39.38
CA ALA A 146 -18.57 5.23 40.47
C ALA A 146 -20.02 5.05 40.95
N GLY A 147 -20.44 3.82 41.24
CA GLY A 147 -21.79 3.49 41.68
C GLY A 147 -22.83 3.33 40.56
N HIS A 148 -22.47 3.52 39.29
CA HIS A 148 -23.39 3.40 38.16
C HIS A 148 -23.13 2.15 37.33
N ASN A 149 -24.17 1.33 37.12
CA ASN A 149 -24.06 0.06 36.39
C ASN A 149 -25.25 -0.16 35.46
N GLY A 150 -25.10 -1.04 34.45
CA GLY A 150 -26.20 -1.47 33.60
C GLY A 150 -26.74 -0.38 32.65
N ILE A 151 -25.93 0.62 32.32
CA ILE A 151 -26.33 1.72 31.42
C ILE A 151 -26.46 1.17 29.99
N SER A 152 -27.63 1.35 29.40
CA SER A 152 -27.89 0.92 28.02
C SER A 152 -27.09 1.73 27.01
N VAL A 153 -26.45 1.04 26.07
CA VAL A 153 -25.96 1.65 24.83
C VAL A 153 -27.05 1.60 23.76
N ARG A 154 -27.02 2.52 22.79
CA ARG A 154 -28.03 2.62 21.72
C ARG A 154 -27.41 2.39 20.35
N LYS A 155 -28.18 1.82 19.43
CA LYS A 155 -27.71 1.46 18.09
C LYS A 155 -27.30 2.71 17.31
N TYR A 156 -26.13 2.66 16.66
CA TYR A 156 -25.76 3.64 15.64
C TYR A 156 -26.37 3.26 14.29
N ILE A 157 -26.94 4.25 13.60
CA ILE A 157 -27.43 4.15 12.23
C ILE A 157 -26.77 5.30 11.46
N LYS A 158 -26.02 4.98 10.40
CA LYS A 158 -25.31 5.99 9.59
C LYS A 158 -26.30 7.05 9.07
N GLY A 159 -25.91 8.32 9.20
CA GLY A 159 -26.76 9.46 8.83
C GLY A 159 -27.74 9.91 9.93
N ASN A 160 -27.96 9.14 10.99
CA ASN A 160 -28.79 9.55 12.11
C ASN A 160 -27.94 10.14 13.25
N TYR A 161 -27.76 11.45 13.23
CA TYR A 161 -26.96 12.21 14.22
C TYR A 161 -27.80 12.99 15.23
N GLY A 162 -29.13 12.83 15.20
CA GLY A 162 -30.05 13.54 16.07
C GLY A 162 -30.31 14.97 15.58
N VAL A 163 -30.63 15.86 16.52
CA VAL A 163 -30.92 17.26 16.23
C VAL A 163 -29.68 17.97 15.64
N PRO A 164 -29.79 18.69 14.51
CA PRO A 164 -28.70 19.48 13.94
C PRO A 164 -28.05 20.43 14.95
N GLU A 165 -26.72 20.57 14.94
CA GLU A 165 -26.00 21.40 15.91
C GLU A 165 -26.38 22.89 15.85
N ALA A 166 -26.75 23.40 14.66
CA ALA A 166 -27.18 24.78 14.47
C ALA A 166 -28.51 25.14 15.15
N GLU A 167 -29.32 24.16 15.54
CA GLU A 167 -30.59 24.41 16.23
C GLU A 167 -30.37 24.53 17.75
N SER A 168 -30.39 25.77 18.24
CA SER A 168 -30.26 26.07 19.68
C SER A 168 -31.52 25.77 20.49
N SER A 169 -32.70 25.78 19.86
CA SER A 169 -34.00 25.49 20.49
C SER A 169 -34.87 24.63 19.57
N PRO A 170 -34.52 23.35 19.40
CA PRO A 170 -35.25 22.45 18.52
C PRO A 170 -36.66 22.16 19.06
N GLN A 171 -37.66 22.21 18.19
CA GLN A 171 -38.98 21.69 18.50
C GLN A 171 -38.94 20.16 18.52
N TYR A 172 -39.75 19.55 19.39
CA TYR A 172 -39.84 18.10 19.44
C TYR A 172 -40.23 17.53 18.07
N SER A 173 -39.44 16.58 17.60
CA SER A 173 -39.72 15.79 16.41
C SER A 173 -39.37 14.34 16.67
N ALA A 174 -40.30 13.44 16.36
CA ALA A 174 -40.09 12.01 16.51
C ALA A 174 -38.92 11.48 15.65
N ALA A 175 -38.55 12.21 14.58
CA ALA A 175 -37.40 11.89 13.75
C ALA A 175 -36.06 11.96 14.52
N TYR A 176 -35.99 12.76 15.60
CA TYR A 176 -34.80 12.91 16.44
C TYR A 176 -34.89 12.11 17.75
N ASN A 177 -35.81 11.13 17.83
CA ASN A 177 -35.85 10.22 18.96
C ASN A 177 -34.57 9.38 19.03
N ALA A 178 -34.11 9.13 20.25
CA ALA A 178 -32.91 8.33 20.46
C ALA A 178 -33.08 6.92 19.89
N PRO A 179 -32.09 6.38 19.16
CA PRO A 179 -32.17 5.03 18.61
C PRO A 179 -32.43 3.97 19.67
N ALA A 180 -32.94 2.81 19.24
CA ALA A 180 -33.23 1.69 20.13
C ALA A 180 -31.99 1.28 20.94
N ALA A 181 -32.21 0.89 22.20
CA ALA A 181 -31.17 0.29 23.02
C ALA A 181 -30.72 -1.05 22.41
N VAL A 182 -29.43 -1.36 22.49
CA VAL A 182 -28.91 -2.66 22.08
C VAL A 182 -29.12 -3.66 23.20
N GLY A 183 -29.76 -4.79 22.90
CA GLY A 183 -29.94 -5.88 23.86
C GLY A 183 -28.61 -6.54 24.22
N GLY A 184 -28.40 -6.85 25.50
CA GLY A 184 -27.23 -7.58 25.97
C GLY A 184 -25.93 -6.77 26.12
N ILE A 185 -25.86 -5.54 25.61
CA ILE A 185 -24.69 -4.67 25.75
C ILE A 185 -24.98 -3.54 26.73
N LYS A 186 -24.19 -3.48 27.80
CA LYS A 186 -24.28 -2.49 28.88
C LYS A 186 -22.90 -1.97 29.22
N VAL A 187 -22.83 -0.72 29.63
CA VAL A 187 -21.63 -0.18 30.27
C VAL A 187 -21.87 -0.06 31.78
N ASN A 188 -20.83 -0.40 32.53
CA ASN A 188 -20.80 -0.52 33.97
C ASN A 188 -19.72 0.39 34.55
N GLU A 189 -19.70 0.49 35.87
CA GLU A 189 -18.74 1.31 36.60
C GLU A 189 -17.31 1.06 36.13
N GLY A 190 -16.58 2.14 35.83
CA GLY A 190 -15.20 2.06 35.38
C GLY A 190 -15.02 1.72 33.89
N ASP A 191 -16.06 1.29 33.18
CA ASP A 191 -15.97 1.07 31.73
C ASP A 191 -15.64 2.38 31.02
N ARG A 192 -14.69 2.29 30.10
CA ARG A 192 -14.21 3.44 29.31
C ARG A 192 -14.74 3.37 27.89
N PHE A 193 -15.00 4.53 27.31
CA PHE A 193 -15.39 4.66 25.91
C PHE A 193 -14.90 5.98 25.34
N VAL A 194 -14.79 6.03 24.02
CA VAL A 194 -14.18 7.14 23.31
C VAL A 194 -15.16 7.71 22.33
N VAL A 195 -15.36 9.02 22.40
CA VAL A 195 -16.39 9.75 21.68
C VAL A 195 -15.79 10.36 20.43
N SER A 196 -16.24 9.92 19.25
CA SER A 196 -15.82 10.48 17.97
C SER A 196 -16.64 11.72 17.58
N ARG A 197 -17.89 11.81 18.05
CA ARG A 197 -18.75 12.99 17.90
C ARG A 197 -19.91 13.00 18.90
N THR A 198 -20.54 14.15 19.10
CA THR A 198 -21.75 14.28 19.90
C THR A 198 -23.01 14.32 19.04
N GLY A 199 -24.14 13.92 19.61
CA GLY A 199 -25.47 14.03 19.01
C GLY A 199 -26.52 14.27 20.08
N ARG A 200 -27.58 15.02 19.77
CA ARG A 200 -28.66 15.32 20.71
C ARG A 200 -29.92 14.58 20.28
N PHE A 201 -30.52 13.83 21.19
CA PHE A 201 -31.68 12.99 20.90
C PHE A 201 -32.76 13.15 21.96
N TYR A 202 -34.02 13.11 21.53
CA TYR A 202 -35.15 13.06 22.45
C TYR A 202 -35.28 11.66 23.06
N VAL A 203 -35.37 11.60 24.38
CA VAL A 203 -35.58 10.37 25.14
C VAL A 203 -36.84 10.55 25.97
N THR A 204 -37.84 9.70 25.73
CA THR A 204 -39.07 9.66 26.52
C THR A 204 -38.96 8.59 27.61
N ARG A 205 -39.13 8.98 28.87
CA ARG A 205 -39.25 8.08 30.02
C ARG A 205 -40.40 8.54 30.90
N SER A 206 -41.26 7.61 31.32
CA SER A 206 -42.37 7.90 32.26
C SER A 206 -43.23 9.12 31.87
N ARG A 207 -43.55 9.25 30.57
CA ARG A 207 -44.31 10.37 29.95
C ARG A 207 -43.59 11.73 29.89
N GLU A 208 -42.33 11.80 30.30
CA GLU A 208 -41.49 13.00 30.16
C GLU A 208 -40.51 12.81 28.99
N THR A 209 -40.45 13.77 28.08
CA THR A 209 -39.50 13.77 26.96
C THR A 209 -38.43 14.81 27.20
N LYS A 210 -37.17 14.37 27.25
CA LYS A 210 -36.00 15.26 27.41
C LYS A 210 -35.08 15.15 26.23
N LEU A 211 -34.50 16.27 25.82
CA LEU A 211 -33.38 16.29 24.89
C LEU A 211 -32.11 16.00 25.67
N LEU A 212 -31.42 14.91 25.33
CA LEU A 212 -30.19 14.49 26.00
C LEU A 212 -29.04 14.42 25.00
N THR A 213 -27.83 14.68 25.48
CA THR A 213 -26.61 14.56 24.70
C THR A 213 -26.05 13.15 24.80
N PHE A 214 -25.71 12.58 23.65
CA PHE A 214 -25.04 11.30 23.50
C PHE A 214 -23.71 11.48 22.76
N GLY A 215 -22.75 10.62 23.06
CA GLY A 215 -21.52 10.48 22.32
C GLY A 215 -21.61 9.26 21.41
N LEU A 216 -21.30 9.43 20.13
CA LEU A 216 -21.06 8.31 19.22
C LEU A 216 -19.72 7.72 19.62
N SER A 217 -19.77 6.52 20.19
CA SER A 217 -18.69 6.00 21.00
C SER A 217 -18.27 4.60 20.57
N ARG A 218 -16.97 4.31 20.69
CA ARG A 218 -16.44 2.95 20.70
C ARG A 218 -16.01 2.61 22.13
N LEU A 219 -16.27 1.38 22.56
CA LEU A 219 -15.88 0.91 23.89
C LEU A 219 -14.37 0.68 23.92
N LEU A 220 -13.70 1.10 25.00
CA LEU A 220 -12.27 0.93 25.19
C LEU A 220 -12.03 -0.16 26.23
N LYS A 221 -11.49 -1.30 25.79
CA LYS A 221 -11.16 -2.43 26.64
C LYS A 221 -9.71 -2.84 26.43
N ASP A 222 -8.94 -2.93 27.52
CA ASP A 222 -7.51 -3.28 27.49
C ASP A 222 -6.70 -2.42 26.49
N GLY A 223 -7.02 -1.12 26.41
CA GLY A 223 -6.39 -0.16 25.49
C GLY A 223 -6.82 -0.27 24.03
N LYS A 224 -7.76 -1.17 23.68
CA LYS A 224 -8.26 -1.39 22.32
C LYS A 224 -9.71 -0.93 22.17
N LEU A 225 -9.98 -0.23 21.08
CA LEU A 225 -11.34 0.19 20.73
C LEU A 225 -12.13 -0.95 20.08
N SER A 226 -13.41 -1.05 20.43
CA SER A 226 -14.36 -1.92 19.74
C SER A 226 -14.53 -1.50 18.28
N LYS A 227 -14.83 -2.46 17.39
CA LYS A 227 -15.17 -2.17 15.99
C LYS A 227 -16.53 -1.46 15.86
N GLU A 228 -17.49 -1.87 16.68
CA GLU A 228 -18.84 -1.33 16.68
C GLU A 228 -18.89 0.02 17.39
N GLN A 229 -19.76 0.89 16.87
CA GLN A 229 -20.08 2.18 17.45
C GLN A 229 -21.49 2.17 18.05
N TYR A 230 -21.64 2.87 19.16
CA TYR A 230 -22.92 3.03 19.85
C TYR A 230 -23.12 4.47 20.29
N TRP A 231 -24.38 4.86 20.44
CA TRP A 231 -24.72 6.08 21.17
C TRP A 231 -24.75 5.77 22.67
N ILE A 232 -23.89 6.45 23.43
CA ILE A 232 -23.81 6.35 24.89
C ILE A 232 -24.14 7.72 25.49
N THR A 233 -24.95 7.77 26.54
CA THR A 233 -25.33 9.04 27.19
C THR A 233 -24.09 9.76 27.72
N LEU A 234 -24.03 11.09 27.57
CA LEU A 234 -22.98 11.95 28.16
C LEU A 234 -23.52 12.76 29.35
N ASP A 235 -24.55 12.26 30.01
CA ASP A 235 -25.08 12.83 31.24
C ASP A 235 -23.96 12.93 32.29
N ALA A 236 -23.70 14.15 32.78
CA ALA A 236 -22.62 14.43 33.71
C ALA A 236 -22.80 13.76 35.09
N GLY A 237 -24.01 13.32 35.43
CA GLY A 237 -24.27 12.50 36.62
C GLY A 237 -23.94 11.02 36.43
N LEU A 238 -23.72 10.55 35.20
CA LEU A 238 -23.44 9.14 34.89
C LEU A 238 -22.03 8.90 34.36
N MET A 239 -21.40 9.93 33.77
CA MET A 239 -20.13 9.83 33.07
C MET A 239 -19.16 10.91 33.54
N GLU A 240 -17.89 10.55 33.66
CA GLU A 240 -16.80 11.48 33.91
C GLU A 240 -15.81 11.52 32.74
N ARG A 241 -15.22 12.69 32.48
CA ARG A 241 -14.17 12.82 31.48
C ARG A 241 -12.91 12.13 32.00
N ASN A 242 -12.34 11.25 31.18
CA ASN A 242 -11.19 10.43 31.53
C ASN A 242 -10.07 10.55 30.48
N GLY A 243 -9.68 11.80 30.23
CA GLY A 243 -8.61 12.16 29.31
C GLY A 243 -9.03 12.15 27.85
N GLU A 244 -8.03 12.05 26.99
CA GLU A 244 -8.17 12.03 25.53
C GLU A 244 -7.33 10.88 24.98
N ILE A 245 -7.74 10.33 23.85
CA ILE A 245 -6.97 9.33 23.12
C ILE A 245 -6.87 9.67 21.65
N TYR A 246 -5.82 9.19 20.99
CA TYR A 246 -5.71 9.23 19.54
C TYR A 246 -6.38 7.99 18.94
N ASP A 247 -7.69 8.04 18.74
CA ASP A 247 -8.50 6.89 18.30
C ASP A 247 -8.22 6.46 16.85
N LEU A 248 -7.75 7.39 16.03
CA LEU A 248 -7.28 7.11 14.66
C LEU A 248 -5.81 6.70 14.62
N MET A 249 -5.03 6.91 15.69
CA MET A 249 -3.62 6.54 15.69
C MET A 249 -3.45 5.03 15.82
N PRO A 250 -2.66 4.39 14.94
CA PRO A 250 -2.47 2.95 14.96
C PRO A 250 -1.69 2.52 16.21
N GLY A 251 -1.88 1.26 16.63
CA GLY A 251 -1.31 0.75 17.89
C GLY A 251 0.21 0.86 17.98
N TRP A 252 0.94 0.57 16.89
CA TRP A 252 2.40 0.68 16.86
C TRP A 252 2.87 2.12 17.06
N MET A 253 2.15 3.08 16.48
CA MET A 253 2.48 4.50 16.57
C MET A 253 2.13 5.05 17.95
N ASN A 254 0.99 4.64 18.54
CA ASN A 254 0.68 4.94 19.94
C ASN A 254 1.78 4.44 20.89
N HIS A 255 2.30 3.23 20.64
CA HIS A 255 3.43 2.68 21.40
C HIS A 255 4.70 3.50 21.22
N ALA A 256 5.02 3.91 20.00
CA ALA A 256 6.14 4.81 19.71
C ALA A 256 5.99 6.17 20.43
N VAL A 257 4.80 6.78 20.37
CA VAL A 257 4.47 8.05 21.06
C VAL A 257 4.61 7.92 22.57
N ALA A 258 4.18 6.79 23.16
CA ALA A 258 4.28 6.55 24.59
C ALA A 258 5.73 6.49 25.10
N LYS A 259 6.71 6.18 24.23
CA LYS A 259 8.13 6.27 24.59
C LYS A 259 8.67 7.70 24.62
N GLY A 260 7.98 8.67 24.01
CA GLY A 260 8.37 10.07 24.01
C GLY A 260 9.61 10.41 23.18
N VAL A 261 10.02 9.54 22.24
CA VAL A 261 11.14 9.81 21.33
C VAL A 261 10.58 10.23 19.97
N PHE A 262 10.81 11.49 19.61
CA PHE A 262 10.32 12.09 18.38
C PHE A 262 11.47 12.56 17.47
N ASN A 263 11.19 12.66 16.17
CA ASN A 263 12.10 13.21 15.15
C ASN A 263 13.46 12.49 15.01
N SER A 264 13.60 11.31 15.61
CA SER A 264 14.82 10.49 15.62
C SER A 264 14.49 9.07 15.19
N VAL A 265 15.44 8.39 14.55
CA VAL A 265 15.30 6.95 14.25
C VAL A 265 15.35 6.18 15.55
N VAL A 266 14.38 5.31 15.75
CA VAL A 266 14.40 4.28 16.79
C VAL A 266 14.54 2.94 16.08
N ASN A 267 15.72 2.31 16.23
CA ASN A 267 15.90 0.91 15.91
C ASN A 267 15.41 0.08 17.10
N THR A 268 14.57 -0.93 16.86
CA THR A 268 14.05 -1.77 17.94
C THR A 268 15.03 -2.89 18.32
N ASP A 269 15.99 -3.23 17.45
CA ASP A 269 16.99 -4.32 17.60
C ASP A 269 16.40 -5.64 18.13
N GLY A 270 15.10 -5.87 17.90
CA GLY A 270 14.36 -7.00 18.49
C GLY A 270 14.13 -6.92 20.00
N SER A 271 14.54 -5.86 20.69
CA SER A 271 14.26 -5.62 22.12
C SER A 271 12.84 -5.11 22.38
N ASP A 272 12.23 -4.45 21.39
CA ASP A 272 10.87 -3.94 21.45
C ASP A 272 10.04 -4.48 20.28
N VAL A 273 9.74 -5.78 20.38
CA VAL A 273 9.05 -6.55 19.33
C VAL A 273 7.59 -6.12 19.25
N TRP A 274 7.28 -5.20 18.35
CA TRP A 274 5.91 -4.89 17.99
C TRP A 274 5.48 -5.67 16.75
N LYS A 275 4.60 -6.66 16.93
CA LYS A 275 4.04 -7.45 15.82
C LYS A 275 2.88 -6.71 15.16
N VAL A 276 2.86 -6.74 13.84
CA VAL A 276 1.78 -6.18 13.01
C VAL A 276 1.19 -7.27 12.13
N SER A 277 -0.05 -7.06 11.68
CA SER A 277 -0.76 -8.03 10.85
C SER A 277 -1.20 -7.41 9.53
N ALA A 278 -1.22 -8.22 8.47
CA ALA A 278 -1.72 -7.81 7.17
C ALA A 278 -3.16 -7.27 7.28
N GLY A 279 -3.36 -6.06 6.78
CA GLY A 279 -4.62 -5.33 6.78
C GLY A 279 -4.84 -4.45 8.02
N SER A 280 -3.96 -4.52 9.02
CA SER A 280 -4.03 -3.61 10.18
C SER A 280 -3.49 -2.22 9.83
N PRO A 281 -3.98 -1.14 10.47
CA PRO A 281 -3.59 0.23 10.13
C PRO A 281 -2.09 0.51 10.34
N VAL A 282 -1.44 1.09 9.33
CA VAL A 282 -0.09 1.67 9.38
C VAL A 282 -0.14 3.10 9.87
N GLY A 283 -1.14 3.88 9.46
CA GLY A 283 -1.24 5.31 9.73
C GLY A 283 -1.90 6.03 8.56
N PHE A 284 -1.72 7.34 8.50
CA PHE A 284 -2.24 8.21 7.44
C PHE A 284 -1.09 8.93 6.72
N MET A 285 -1.38 9.44 5.53
CA MET A 285 -0.44 10.22 4.72
C MET A 285 -0.09 11.53 5.41
N GLY A 286 1.20 11.86 5.39
CA GLY A 286 1.75 13.08 5.96
C GLY A 286 1.88 14.18 4.92
N LEU A 287 1.91 15.41 5.41
CA LEU A 287 2.13 16.60 4.61
C LEU A 287 3.53 16.67 4.04
N ASN A 288 3.64 17.10 2.79
CA ASN A 288 4.87 17.56 2.17
C ASN A 288 4.61 18.83 1.37
N GLU A 289 5.33 19.90 1.70
CA GLU A 289 5.37 21.16 0.99
C GLU A 289 6.70 21.26 0.25
N VAL A 290 6.64 21.40 -1.07
CA VAL A 290 7.80 21.49 -1.95
C VAL A 290 7.82 22.82 -2.71
N PRO A 291 8.99 23.28 -3.18
CA PRO A 291 9.07 24.33 -4.19
C PRO A 291 8.21 24.00 -5.43
N GLY A 292 7.29 24.90 -5.80
CA GLY A 292 6.38 24.69 -6.94
C GLY A 292 6.85 25.31 -8.26
N VAL A 293 6.27 24.85 -9.36
CA VAL A 293 6.48 25.42 -10.71
C VAL A 293 5.31 26.34 -11.06
N GLY A 294 5.56 27.66 -11.08
CA GLY A 294 4.54 28.68 -11.37
C GLY A 294 3.77 29.21 -10.14
N GLN A 295 3.78 28.46 -9.04
CA GLN A 295 3.43 28.94 -7.71
C GLN A 295 4.58 28.68 -6.73
N LEU A 296 4.71 29.49 -5.68
CA LEU A 296 5.89 29.43 -4.81
C LEU A 296 6.01 28.11 -4.03
N VAL A 297 4.86 27.49 -3.67
CA VAL A 297 4.80 26.27 -2.87
C VAL A 297 3.72 25.37 -3.45
N GLU A 298 4.07 24.10 -3.67
CA GLU A 298 3.14 23.01 -3.92
C GLU A 298 2.98 22.17 -2.66
N GLN A 299 1.79 21.65 -2.43
CA GLN A 299 1.45 20.89 -1.23
C GLN A 299 0.77 19.60 -1.65
N GLU A 300 1.24 18.48 -1.09
CA GLU A 300 0.66 17.16 -1.27
C GLU A 300 0.64 16.41 0.07
N ARG A 301 -0.31 15.49 0.25
CA ARG A 301 -0.19 14.46 1.28
C ARG A 301 -0.03 13.12 0.58
N PHE A 302 1.04 12.43 0.91
CA PHE A 302 1.32 11.14 0.30
C PHE A 302 2.04 10.20 1.26
N VAL A 303 2.11 8.94 0.87
CA VAL A 303 3.01 7.95 1.45
C VAL A 303 3.96 7.47 0.36
N HIS A 304 5.23 7.29 0.72
CA HIS A 304 6.17 6.55 -0.10
C HIS A 304 6.29 5.12 0.44
N LEU A 305 6.13 4.13 -0.43
CA LEU A 305 6.11 2.72 -0.07
C LEU A 305 7.17 1.93 -0.84
N GLU A 306 8.05 1.25 -0.11
CA GLU A 306 9.04 0.33 -0.70
C GLU A 306 8.91 -1.07 -0.12
N VAL A 307 9.28 -2.05 -0.94
CA VAL A 307 9.55 -3.42 -0.50
C VAL A 307 10.98 -3.74 -0.84
N VAL A 308 11.80 -3.98 0.17
CA VAL A 308 13.25 -4.22 0.02
C VAL A 308 13.64 -5.55 0.66
N SER A 309 14.71 -6.17 0.16
CA SER A 309 15.29 -7.35 0.77
C SER A 309 16.81 -7.24 0.79
N THR A 310 17.41 -7.50 1.94
CA THR A 310 18.85 -7.66 2.12
C THR A 310 19.24 -9.15 2.13
N ASP A 311 18.28 -10.05 1.95
CA ASP A 311 18.53 -11.49 1.92
C ASP A 311 19.29 -11.86 0.64
N SER A 312 20.51 -12.38 0.81
CA SER A 312 21.35 -12.86 -0.30
C SER A 312 20.67 -13.92 -1.17
N LYS A 313 19.62 -14.60 -0.68
CA LYS A 313 18.84 -15.56 -1.45
C LYS A 313 17.88 -14.92 -2.45
N MET A 314 17.61 -13.62 -2.39
CA MET A 314 16.59 -12.95 -3.21
C MET A 314 16.69 -13.31 -4.71
N PRO A 315 17.86 -13.25 -5.39
CA PRO A 315 17.94 -13.62 -6.80
C PRO A 315 17.57 -15.09 -7.06
N ALA A 316 18.05 -16.00 -6.21
CA ALA A 316 17.79 -17.44 -6.34
C ALA A 316 16.34 -17.81 -5.96
N PHE A 317 15.73 -17.09 -5.00
CA PHE A 317 14.36 -17.30 -4.57
C PHE A 317 13.36 -17.20 -5.73
N LEU A 318 13.61 -16.30 -6.69
CA LEU A 318 12.75 -16.11 -7.85
C LEU A 318 12.56 -17.39 -8.67
N SER A 319 13.54 -18.30 -8.69
CA SER A 319 13.48 -19.53 -9.48
C SER A 319 12.78 -20.69 -8.78
N ASN A 320 12.18 -20.47 -7.61
CA ASN A 320 11.61 -21.53 -6.76
C ASN A 320 12.57 -22.72 -6.55
N PRO A 321 13.75 -22.52 -5.94
CA PRO A 321 14.82 -23.51 -5.91
C PRO A 321 14.41 -24.80 -5.18
N ALA A 322 13.48 -24.69 -4.22
CA ALA A 322 12.92 -25.80 -3.45
C ALA A 322 11.80 -26.57 -4.17
N SER A 323 11.43 -26.16 -5.40
CA SER A 323 10.31 -26.70 -6.17
C SER A 323 9.01 -26.76 -5.36
N VAL A 324 8.71 -25.66 -4.66
CA VAL A 324 7.52 -25.54 -3.83
C VAL A 324 6.27 -25.53 -4.72
N THR A 325 5.30 -26.37 -4.37
CA THR A 325 4.00 -26.52 -5.05
C THR A 325 2.82 -26.07 -4.18
N THR A 326 3.10 -25.52 -2.99
CA THR A 326 2.08 -24.93 -2.13
C THR A 326 1.61 -23.59 -2.70
N GLY A 327 0.36 -23.24 -2.42
CA GLY A 327 -0.27 -22.02 -2.93
C GLY A 327 -1.11 -22.26 -4.19
N GLY A 328 -1.43 -21.16 -4.87
CA GLY A 328 -2.13 -21.18 -6.16
C GLY A 328 -1.23 -21.64 -7.30
N LYS A 329 -1.83 -21.83 -8.46
CA LYS A 329 -1.13 -22.06 -9.72
C LYS A 329 -1.53 -21.01 -10.73
N LEU A 330 -0.67 -20.77 -11.70
CA LEU A 330 -0.95 -19.96 -12.86
C LEU A 330 -0.98 -20.82 -14.13
N VAL A 331 -1.67 -20.32 -15.14
CA VAL A 331 -1.71 -20.88 -16.48
C VAL A 331 -1.15 -19.83 -17.42
N ARG A 332 -0.13 -20.21 -18.20
CA ARG A 332 0.39 -19.42 -19.30
C ARG A 332 -0.05 -20.03 -20.62
N THR A 333 -0.65 -19.22 -21.47
CA THR A 333 -0.91 -19.62 -22.86
C THR A 333 0.33 -19.46 -23.74
N ILE A 334 0.46 -20.32 -24.74
CA ILE A 334 1.59 -20.33 -25.67
C ILE A 334 1.19 -19.59 -26.96
N ALA A 335 1.98 -18.62 -27.38
CA ALA A 335 1.77 -17.88 -28.62
C ALA A 335 1.76 -18.81 -29.85
N GLY A 336 0.97 -18.47 -30.87
CA GLY A 336 0.82 -19.25 -32.10
C GLY A 336 -0.05 -20.52 -31.98
N LYS A 337 -0.45 -20.91 -30.77
CA LYS A 337 -1.38 -22.04 -30.57
C LYS A 337 -2.82 -21.62 -30.87
N LYS A 338 -3.60 -22.56 -31.43
CA LYS A 338 -5.01 -22.34 -31.79
C LYS A 338 -5.91 -22.39 -30.57
N MET A 339 -6.79 -21.40 -30.44
CA MET A 339 -7.87 -21.44 -29.45
C MET A 339 -8.95 -22.41 -29.89
N HIS A 340 -9.73 -22.90 -28.92
CA HIS A 340 -10.87 -23.77 -29.15
C HIS A 340 -12.15 -23.14 -28.59
N LEU A 341 -13.29 -23.47 -29.20
CA LEU A 341 -14.61 -23.10 -28.72
C LEU A 341 -15.22 -24.29 -27.99
N ARG A 342 -15.91 -24.04 -26.88
CA ARG A 342 -16.67 -25.08 -26.17
C ARG A 342 -17.99 -25.34 -26.91
N ASN A 343 -18.27 -26.61 -27.20
CA ASN A 343 -19.46 -27.05 -27.93
C ASN A 343 -20.67 -27.12 -26.98
N GLY A 344 -21.40 -26.00 -26.86
CA GLY A 344 -22.57 -25.88 -25.99
C GLY A 344 -22.29 -26.24 -24.53
N GLU A 345 -23.34 -26.58 -23.79
CA GLU A 345 -23.23 -27.04 -22.39
C GLU A 345 -23.19 -28.57 -22.29
N THR A 346 -22.49 -29.22 -23.22
CA THR A 346 -22.29 -30.68 -23.20
C THR A 346 -21.58 -31.12 -21.91
N ASN A 347 -21.98 -32.30 -21.40
CA ASN A 347 -21.34 -32.95 -20.25
C ASN A 347 -21.09 -34.44 -20.57
N PRO A 348 -19.84 -34.89 -20.73
CA PRO A 348 -18.60 -34.12 -20.59
C PRO A 348 -18.44 -33.06 -21.69
N PRO A 349 -17.73 -31.94 -21.41
CA PRO A 349 -17.53 -30.87 -22.38
C PRO A 349 -16.74 -31.34 -23.60
N ALA A 350 -17.14 -30.87 -24.78
CA ALA A 350 -16.43 -31.06 -26.04
C ALA A 350 -15.95 -29.72 -26.60
N PHE A 351 -14.86 -29.73 -27.38
CA PHE A 351 -14.21 -28.53 -27.88
C PHE A 351 -13.88 -28.66 -29.37
N THR A 352 -14.04 -27.57 -30.12
CA THR A 352 -13.71 -27.50 -31.54
C THR A 352 -12.62 -26.46 -31.76
N ALA A 353 -11.57 -26.81 -32.50
CA ALA A 353 -10.50 -25.88 -32.84
C ALA A 353 -11.05 -24.70 -33.66
N SER A 354 -10.72 -23.48 -33.25
CA SER A 354 -10.98 -22.27 -34.03
C SER A 354 -9.85 -22.04 -35.05
N GLU A 355 -10.11 -21.18 -36.04
CA GLU A 355 -9.06 -20.70 -36.95
C GLU A 355 -8.17 -19.62 -36.32
N VAL A 356 -8.51 -19.14 -35.12
CA VAL A 356 -7.81 -18.06 -34.44
C VAL A 356 -6.65 -18.64 -33.61
N ALA A 357 -5.43 -18.21 -33.94
CA ALA A 357 -4.25 -18.44 -33.13
C ALA A 357 -4.00 -17.29 -32.15
N LEU A 358 -3.44 -17.59 -30.98
CA LEU A 358 -3.03 -16.57 -30.02
C LEU A 358 -1.87 -15.75 -30.58
N ALA A 359 -2.05 -14.43 -30.67
CA ALA A 359 -1.01 -13.52 -31.10
C ALA A 359 0.15 -13.43 -30.09
N SER A 360 -0.14 -13.61 -28.79
CA SER A 360 0.85 -13.60 -27.71
C SER A 360 0.40 -14.49 -26.56
N GLY A 361 1.34 -14.90 -25.71
CA GLY A 361 1.04 -15.61 -24.47
C GLY A 361 0.46 -14.67 -23.42
N ALA A 362 -0.43 -15.19 -22.57
CA ALA A 362 -1.03 -14.50 -21.44
C ALA A 362 -0.89 -15.36 -20.18
N LEU A 363 -0.65 -14.71 -19.05
CA LEU A 363 -0.54 -15.36 -17.74
C LEU A 363 -1.78 -15.02 -16.90
N MET A 364 -2.40 -16.03 -16.30
CA MET A 364 -3.60 -15.86 -15.48
C MET A 364 -3.62 -16.86 -14.33
N SER A 365 -4.40 -16.58 -13.29
CA SER A 365 -4.59 -17.54 -12.21
C SER A 365 -5.26 -18.80 -12.76
N ARG A 366 -4.83 -19.99 -12.32
CA ARG A 366 -5.45 -21.26 -12.75
C ARG A 366 -6.93 -21.31 -12.35
N GLU A 367 -7.29 -20.73 -11.20
CA GLU A 367 -8.67 -20.68 -10.72
C GLU A 367 -9.58 -19.85 -11.64
N SER A 368 -9.14 -18.67 -12.08
CA SER A 368 -9.92 -17.83 -13.00
C SER A 368 -10.19 -18.47 -14.36
N THR A 369 -9.43 -19.51 -14.73
CA THR A 369 -9.65 -20.24 -16.00
C THR A 369 -10.75 -21.29 -15.95
N SER A 370 -11.40 -21.50 -14.80
CA SER A 370 -12.46 -22.50 -14.63
C SER A 370 -12.14 -23.86 -15.27
N PRO A 371 -11.06 -24.56 -14.85
CA PRO A 371 -10.59 -25.75 -15.54
C PRO A 371 -11.63 -26.88 -15.57
N VAL A 372 -11.82 -27.52 -16.72
CA VAL A 372 -12.72 -28.67 -16.88
C VAL A 372 -12.02 -29.84 -17.57
N LYS A 373 -12.51 -31.06 -17.33
CA LYS A 373 -12.05 -32.26 -18.04
C LYS A 373 -13.00 -32.62 -19.16
N ASP A 374 -12.47 -32.99 -20.32
CA ASP A 374 -13.26 -33.60 -21.40
C ASP A 374 -13.52 -35.10 -21.15
N ALA A 375 -14.18 -35.76 -22.10
CA ALA A 375 -14.49 -37.20 -22.04
C ALA A 375 -13.25 -38.10 -21.93
N SER A 376 -12.08 -37.63 -22.39
CA SER A 376 -10.80 -38.35 -22.32
C SER A 376 -10.04 -38.07 -21.02
N GLY A 377 -10.57 -37.18 -20.16
CA GLY A 377 -9.95 -36.77 -18.91
C GLY A 377 -8.89 -35.67 -19.06
N LYS A 378 -8.73 -35.09 -20.26
CA LYS A 378 -7.76 -34.01 -20.52
C LYS A 378 -8.29 -32.68 -20.00
N TRP A 379 -7.43 -31.89 -19.38
CA TRP A 379 -7.79 -30.56 -18.87
C TRP A 379 -7.91 -29.52 -19.98
N TRP A 380 -8.88 -28.63 -19.82
CA TRP A 380 -9.15 -27.47 -20.65
C TRP A 380 -9.31 -26.24 -19.79
N PHE A 381 -8.74 -25.13 -20.24
CA PHE A 381 -8.66 -23.86 -19.50
C PHE A 381 -9.35 -22.76 -20.31
N LYS A 382 -10.27 -22.02 -19.70
CA LYS A 382 -10.89 -20.84 -20.30
C LYS A 382 -9.92 -19.67 -20.21
N VAL A 383 -9.50 -19.14 -21.37
CA VAL A 383 -8.45 -18.10 -21.45
C VAL A 383 -8.97 -16.78 -22.02
N SER A 384 -10.23 -16.75 -22.47
CA SER A 384 -10.99 -15.56 -22.86
C SER A 384 -12.49 -15.86 -22.75
N ASP A 385 -13.36 -14.90 -23.09
CA ASP A 385 -14.82 -15.06 -22.96
C ASP A 385 -15.35 -16.35 -23.60
N ASN A 386 -14.80 -16.70 -24.77
CA ASN A 386 -15.21 -17.89 -25.54
C ASN A 386 -14.05 -18.84 -25.87
N GLY A 387 -12.79 -18.45 -25.62
CA GLY A 387 -11.60 -19.21 -26.00
C GLY A 387 -11.13 -20.17 -24.92
N TRP A 388 -10.85 -21.40 -25.33
CA TRP A 388 -10.33 -22.47 -24.49
C TRP A 388 -9.01 -23.01 -25.04
N MET A 389 -8.13 -23.41 -24.13
CA MET A 389 -6.85 -24.04 -24.45
C MET A 389 -6.77 -25.43 -23.81
N PRO A 390 -6.32 -26.46 -24.56
CA PRO A 390 -6.06 -27.76 -23.97
C PRO A 390 -4.78 -27.71 -23.12
N GLN A 391 -4.68 -28.61 -22.14
CA GLN A 391 -3.50 -28.73 -21.26
C GLN A 391 -2.16 -28.82 -22.01
N ALA A 392 -2.14 -29.41 -23.20
CA ALA A 392 -0.93 -29.56 -23.99
C ALA A 392 -0.42 -28.24 -24.62
N ASP A 393 -1.26 -27.20 -24.65
CA ASP A 393 -0.95 -25.91 -25.27
C ASP A 393 -0.90 -24.76 -24.23
N VAL A 394 -0.80 -25.11 -22.95
CA VAL A 394 -0.55 -24.19 -21.85
C VAL A 394 0.59 -24.70 -20.96
N GLU A 395 1.26 -23.79 -20.27
CA GLU A 395 2.19 -24.10 -19.19
C GLU A 395 1.50 -23.83 -17.86
N GLU A 396 1.41 -24.83 -16.97
CA GLU A 396 1.07 -24.59 -15.57
C GLU A 396 2.33 -24.16 -14.80
N ILE A 397 2.21 -23.07 -14.04
CA ILE A 397 3.33 -22.45 -13.32
C ILE A 397 2.97 -22.38 -11.83
N GLU A 398 3.89 -22.79 -10.95
CA GLU A 398 3.69 -22.70 -9.50
C GLU A 398 3.77 -21.24 -9.02
N GLN A 399 2.97 -20.87 -8.01
CA GLN A 399 2.89 -19.49 -7.48
C GLN A 399 4.24 -18.90 -7.06
N TYR A 400 5.21 -19.72 -6.64
CA TYR A 400 6.52 -19.25 -6.21
C TYR A 400 7.59 -19.29 -7.29
N ASP A 401 7.28 -19.80 -8.49
CA ASP A 401 8.17 -19.72 -9.66
C ASP A 401 8.02 -18.35 -10.31
N LEU A 402 8.55 -17.33 -9.62
CA LEU A 402 8.45 -15.92 -10.00
C LEU A 402 9.22 -15.64 -11.30
N LEU A 403 10.36 -16.30 -11.54
CA LEU A 403 11.06 -16.23 -12.83
C LEU A 403 10.14 -16.68 -13.96
N LYS A 404 9.45 -17.81 -13.80
CA LYS A 404 8.48 -18.23 -14.80
C LYS A 404 7.29 -17.31 -14.87
N GLN A 405 6.87 -16.63 -13.82
CA GLN A 405 5.81 -15.62 -13.92
C GLN A 405 6.28 -14.32 -14.57
N GLY A 406 7.61 -14.12 -14.64
CA GLY A 406 8.20 -13.01 -15.35
C GLY A 406 9.12 -12.10 -14.57
N PHE A 407 9.26 -12.35 -13.27
CA PHE A 407 10.14 -11.54 -12.45
C PHE A 407 11.58 -11.77 -12.85
N TYR A 408 12.40 -10.72 -12.89
CA TYR A 408 13.79 -10.84 -13.32
C TYR A 408 14.74 -10.08 -12.40
N PRO A 409 15.80 -10.71 -11.88
CA PRO A 409 16.76 -10.04 -11.03
C PRO A 409 17.73 -9.21 -11.88
N LEU A 410 17.88 -7.93 -11.54
CA LEU A 410 18.91 -7.04 -12.07
C LEU A 410 19.79 -6.57 -10.90
N ALA A 411 21.01 -6.17 -11.21
CA ALA A 411 21.88 -5.53 -10.25
C ALA A 411 22.48 -4.28 -10.89
N GLU A 412 22.43 -3.18 -10.14
CA GLU A 412 23.16 -1.97 -10.42
C GLU A 412 24.67 -2.23 -10.34
N ASP A 413 25.39 -1.74 -11.34
CA ASP A 413 26.85 -1.61 -11.34
C ASP A 413 27.15 -0.13 -11.58
N SER A 414 26.91 0.69 -10.55
CA SER A 414 27.04 2.14 -10.57
C SER A 414 28.32 2.60 -9.90
N ASP A 415 28.85 3.74 -10.33
CA ASP A 415 29.94 4.42 -9.64
C ASP A 415 29.54 5.01 -8.27
N GLY A 416 28.24 4.98 -7.95
CA GLY A 416 27.69 5.39 -6.67
C GLY A 416 27.08 6.80 -6.66
N ASP A 417 27.21 7.61 -7.72
CA ASP A 417 26.52 8.90 -7.87
C ASP A 417 25.07 8.68 -8.34
N ILE A 418 24.10 9.20 -7.59
CA ILE A 418 22.68 8.99 -7.91
C ILE A 418 22.26 9.64 -9.23
N MET A 419 22.98 10.67 -9.67
CA MET A 419 22.73 11.30 -10.98
C MET A 419 23.06 10.35 -12.13
N HIS A 420 23.93 9.37 -11.87
CA HIS A 420 24.44 8.47 -12.88
C HIS A 420 23.60 7.21 -13.02
N THR A 421 22.79 6.81 -12.03
CA THR A 421 21.97 5.58 -12.09
C THR A 421 21.25 5.37 -13.44
N PHE A 422 20.66 6.42 -14.01
CA PHE A 422 19.94 6.34 -15.29
C PHE A 422 20.72 6.89 -16.49
N MET A 423 21.88 7.51 -16.26
CA MET A 423 22.78 7.97 -17.31
C MET A 423 23.87 6.94 -17.61
N GLU A 424 24.08 5.99 -16.70
CA GLU A 424 24.99 4.86 -16.82
C GLU A 424 24.37 3.75 -17.67
N GLY A 425 25.27 3.03 -18.34
CA GLY A 425 24.92 1.92 -19.20
C GLY A 425 24.25 0.76 -18.46
N TRP A 426 24.30 0.64 -17.13
CA TRP A 426 23.88 -0.59 -16.46
C TRP A 426 22.39 -0.92 -16.68
N VAL A 427 21.49 0.06 -16.68
CA VAL A 427 20.06 -0.18 -17.02
C VAL A 427 19.96 -0.67 -18.46
N SER A 428 20.60 0.07 -19.37
CA SER A 428 20.68 -0.24 -20.79
C SER A 428 21.32 -1.60 -21.10
N GLU A 429 22.33 -1.99 -20.34
CA GLU A 429 23.09 -3.24 -20.45
C GLU A 429 22.34 -4.40 -19.82
N ALA A 430 21.73 -4.21 -18.66
CA ALA A 430 20.99 -5.25 -17.96
C ALA A 430 19.69 -5.58 -18.71
N PHE A 431 18.95 -4.57 -19.17
CA PHE A 431 17.81 -4.77 -20.08
C PHE A 431 18.25 -5.24 -21.47
N GLY A 432 19.37 -4.74 -22.00
CA GLY A 432 19.94 -5.21 -23.27
C GLY A 432 20.40 -6.67 -23.23
N GLN A 433 20.92 -7.16 -22.10
CA GLN A 433 21.22 -8.58 -21.89
C GLN A 433 19.95 -9.43 -21.88
N VAL A 434 18.88 -8.96 -21.23
CA VAL A 434 17.56 -9.62 -21.29
C VAL A 434 17.06 -9.70 -22.73
N ALA A 435 17.17 -8.60 -23.50
CA ALA A 435 16.80 -8.56 -24.91
C ALA A 435 17.64 -9.53 -25.77
N LYS A 436 18.96 -9.54 -25.61
CA LYS A 436 19.86 -10.44 -26.37
C LYS A 436 19.62 -11.92 -26.08
N VAL A 437 19.39 -12.27 -24.81
CA VAL A 437 19.01 -13.63 -24.42
C VAL A 437 17.68 -14.01 -25.06
N SER A 438 16.75 -13.06 -25.12
CA SER A 438 15.45 -13.27 -25.74
C SER A 438 15.56 -13.53 -27.26
N GLU A 439 16.53 -12.95 -27.97
CA GLU A 439 16.70 -13.10 -29.42
C GLU A 439 17.41 -14.40 -29.87
N GLY A 440 17.87 -15.25 -28.94
CA GLY A 440 18.32 -16.61 -29.25
C GLY A 440 19.81 -16.77 -29.61
N ASN A 441 20.66 -15.76 -29.37
CA ASN A 441 22.11 -15.91 -29.49
C ASN A 441 22.75 -16.25 -28.14
N ASN A 442 23.22 -17.50 -28.00
CA ASN A 442 23.98 -18.06 -26.85
C ASN A 442 25.09 -17.12 -26.34
N SER A 443 25.48 -17.08 -25.06
CA SER A 443 25.87 -18.22 -24.21
C SER A 443 25.92 -17.86 -22.71
N GLY A 444 25.04 -18.48 -21.90
CA GLY A 444 25.12 -18.52 -20.44
C GLY A 444 24.06 -19.49 -19.87
N PRO A 445 24.19 -20.03 -18.65
CA PRO A 445 23.24 -21.00 -18.08
C PRO A 445 21.79 -20.51 -18.01
N LEU A 446 21.59 -19.19 -18.15
CA LEU A 446 20.30 -18.49 -18.13
C LEU A 446 19.68 -18.29 -19.52
N SER A 447 20.38 -18.59 -20.62
CA SER A 447 19.93 -18.26 -21.99
C SER A 447 18.68 -19.03 -22.44
N ALA A 448 18.34 -20.13 -21.76
CA ALA A 448 17.18 -20.97 -22.07
C ALA A 448 15.85 -20.46 -21.46
N ARG A 449 15.84 -19.30 -20.79
CA ARG A 449 14.72 -18.91 -19.90
C ARG A 449 14.25 -17.45 -20.01
N VAL A 450 14.35 -16.82 -21.17
CA VAL A 450 13.56 -15.59 -21.43
C VAL A 450 12.38 -15.97 -22.32
N PRO A 451 11.16 -16.14 -21.76
CA PRO A 451 9.97 -16.52 -22.53
C PRO A 451 9.73 -15.62 -23.75
N ASP A 452 9.23 -16.17 -24.85
CA ASP A 452 8.96 -15.45 -26.13
C ASP A 452 8.15 -14.16 -25.97
N TYR A 453 7.30 -14.12 -24.95
CA TYR A 453 6.56 -12.95 -24.52
C TYR A 453 7.46 -11.73 -24.23
N TYR A 454 8.62 -11.92 -23.60
CA TYR A 454 9.57 -10.85 -23.28
C TYR A 454 10.22 -10.26 -24.52
N ARG A 455 10.55 -11.08 -25.54
CA ARG A 455 11.13 -10.60 -26.81
C ARG A 455 10.26 -9.52 -27.44
N THR A 456 8.97 -9.84 -27.60
CA THR A 456 8.01 -8.96 -28.27
C THR A 456 7.80 -7.66 -27.51
N MET A 457 7.87 -7.69 -26.18
CA MET A 457 7.69 -6.50 -25.36
C MET A 457 8.97 -5.66 -25.25
N MET A 458 10.16 -6.28 -25.18
CA MET A 458 11.43 -5.57 -25.19
C MET A 458 11.62 -4.75 -26.46
N GLY A 459 11.24 -5.30 -27.62
CA GLY A 459 11.24 -4.55 -28.89
C GLY A 459 10.23 -3.39 -28.97
N LYS A 460 9.31 -3.25 -27.99
CA LYS A 460 8.45 -2.06 -27.86
C LYS A 460 9.06 -0.97 -27.00
N LEU A 461 9.91 -1.35 -26.05
CA LEU A 461 10.61 -0.42 -25.17
C LEU A 461 11.84 0.18 -25.87
N ASP A 462 12.50 -0.61 -26.72
CA ASP A 462 13.59 -0.20 -27.62
C ASP A 462 13.00 0.51 -28.87
N GLU A 463 12.65 1.80 -28.72
CA GLU A 463 12.01 2.58 -29.78
C GLU A 463 12.98 2.81 -30.95
N ASN A 464 14.27 2.99 -30.64
CA ASN A 464 15.31 3.29 -31.62
C ASN A 464 15.94 2.04 -32.26
N LYS A 465 15.65 0.84 -31.72
CA LYS A 465 16.12 -0.48 -32.16
C LYS A 465 17.63 -0.65 -32.12
N ASP A 466 18.29 -0.03 -31.14
CA ASP A 466 19.74 -0.14 -30.95
C ASP A 466 20.14 -1.33 -30.07
N GLY A 467 19.16 -2.12 -29.59
CA GLY A 467 19.35 -3.28 -28.74
C GLY A 467 19.63 -2.92 -27.28
N LYS A 468 19.34 -1.68 -26.87
CA LYS A 468 19.55 -1.11 -25.54
C LYS A 468 18.29 -0.37 -25.10
N ILE A 469 18.04 -0.33 -23.79
CA ILE A 469 16.95 0.48 -23.22
C ILE A 469 17.54 1.68 -22.49
N SER A 470 17.39 2.86 -23.07
CA SER A 470 17.85 4.11 -22.46
C SER A 470 16.89 4.61 -21.36
N ALA A 471 17.38 5.43 -20.44
CA ALA A 471 16.53 6.08 -19.44
C ALA A 471 15.47 7.00 -20.05
N ASP A 472 15.75 7.59 -21.22
CA ASP A 472 14.77 8.39 -21.94
C ASP A 472 13.65 7.54 -22.56
N GLU A 473 13.94 6.32 -23.01
CA GLU A 473 12.92 5.36 -23.44
C GLU A 473 12.07 4.89 -22.26
N ILE A 474 12.69 4.61 -21.11
CA ILE A 474 11.97 4.30 -19.87
C ILE A 474 11.07 5.47 -19.48
N ARG A 475 11.60 6.69 -19.45
CA ARG A 475 10.85 7.91 -19.14
C ARG A 475 9.66 8.09 -20.08
N ARG A 476 9.87 7.97 -21.39
CA ARG A 476 8.79 8.08 -22.38
C ARG A 476 7.75 6.98 -22.20
N ALA A 477 8.18 5.75 -21.93
CA ALA A 477 7.25 4.64 -21.80
C ALA A 477 6.42 4.72 -20.51
N LEU A 478 7.02 5.11 -19.39
CA LEU A 478 6.32 5.41 -18.14
C LEU A 478 5.33 6.57 -18.33
N SER A 479 5.73 7.62 -19.06
CA SER A 479 4.88 8.77 -19.37
C SER A 479 3.69 8.42 -20.29
N ARG A 480 3.90 7.54 -21.27
CA ARG A 480 2.85 7.07 -22.21
C ARG A 480 1.92 6.04 -21.60
N ARG A 481 2.24 5.53 -20.40
CA ARG A 481 1.42 4.56 -19.67
C ARG A 481 1.14 3.28 -20.48
N ASP A 482 2.09 2.84 -21.31
CA ASP A 482 1.94 1.63 -22.12
C ASP A 482 1.80 0.40 -21.20
N PRO A 483 0.65 -0.31 -21.23
CA PRO A 483 0.41 -1.43 -20.32
C PRO A 483 1.42 -2.57 -20.46
N GLN A 484 1.97 -2.80 -21.67
CA GLN A 484 2.91 -3.89 -21.91
C GLN A 484 4.31 -3.55 -21.44
N VAL A 485 4.73 -2.28 -21.56
CA VAL A 485 6.00 -1.84 -20.97
C VAL A 485 5.91 -1.86 -19.45
N ARG A 486 4.81 -1.36 -18.87
CA ARG A 486 4.63 -1.41 -17.41
C ARG A 486 4.68 -2.82 -16.88
N ASN A 487 4.07 -3.76 -17.58
CA ASN A 487 4.14 -5.17 -17.23
C ASN A 487 5.58 -5.72 -17.15
N ILE A 488 6.53 -5.17 -17.92
CA ILE A 488 7.97 -5.48 -17.78
C ILE A 488 8.55 -4.81 -16.54
N ILE A 489 8.35 -3.50 -16.43
CA ILE A 489 8.86 -2.63 -15.36
C ILE A 489 8.41 -3.18 -13.99
N ASP A 490 7.13 -3.50 -13.81
CA ASP A 490 6.55 -4.03 -12.56
C ASP A 490 7.09 -5.42 -12.15
N ARG A 491 7.94 -6.05 -12.97
CA ARG A 491 8.50 -7.38 -12.75
C ARG A 491 10.01 -7.41 -12.58
N VAL A 492 10.72 -6.31 -12.73
CA VAL A 492 12.17 -6.37 -12.44
C VAL A 492 12.42 -6.20 -10.94
N VAL A 493 13.38 -6.97 -10.43
CA VAL A 493 13.80 -6.96 -9.03
C VAL A 493 15.24 -6.49 -9.01
N ILE A 494 15.48 -5.26 -8.58
CA ILE A 494 16.78 -4.60 -8.77
C ILE A 494 17.53 -4.52 -7.44
N LYS A 495 18.75 -5.04 -7.41
CA LYS A 495 19.73 -4.72 -6.37
C LYS A 495 20.32 -3.35 -6.68
N HIS A 496 20.00 -2.36 -5.86
CA HIS A 496 20.39 -0.96 -6.05
C HIS A 496 20.63 -0.30 -4.69
N HIS A 497 21.45 0.75 -4.65
CA HIS A 497 21.58 1.58 -3.45
C HIS A 497 20.31 2.40 -3.19
N SER A 498 19.65 2.21 -2.04
CA SER A 498 18.42 2.94 -1.69
C SER A 498 18.54 4.46 -1.90
N GLU A 499 17.46 5.14 -2.30
CA GLU A 499 17.44 6.62 -2.36
C GLU A 499 17.48 7.26 -0.97
N TRP A 500 17.28 6.46 0.09
CA TRP A 500 17.29 6.90 1.49
C TRP A 500 18.66 6.72 2.16
N ILE A 501 19.70 6.32 1.41
CA ILE A 501 21.07 6.16 1.89
C ILE A 501 21.92 7.41 1.64
N GLY A 502 22.66 7.83 2.66
CA GLY A 502 23.58 8.96 2.59
C GLY A 502 22.90 10.32 2.62
N GLY A 503 23.43 11.23 3.43
CA GLY A 503 22.97 12.61 3.54
C GLY A 503 23.56 13.54 2.48
N PRO A 504 23.21 14.85 2.53
CA PRO A 504 23.68 15.85 1.57
C PRO A 504 25.19 16.00 1.45
N SER A 505 25.95 15.59 2.47
CA SER A 505 27.41 15.64 2.50
C SER A 505 28.09 14.45 1.82
N GLU A 506 27.37 13.38 1.54
CA GLU A 506 27.93 12.16 0.95
C GLU A 506 28.26 12.33 -0.53
N GLU A 507 29.30 11.61 -1.00
CA GLU A 507 29.77 11.70 -2.39
C GLU A 507 28.65 11.45 -3.40
N ARG A 508 27.79 10.48 -3.10
CA ARG A 508 26.63 10.05 -3.90
C ARG A 508 25.72 11.19 -4.34
N TRP A 509 25.62 12.25 -3.55
CA TRP A 509 24.68 13.35 -3.78
C TRP A 509 25.34 14.59 -4.38
N LYS A 510 26.67 14.61 -4.54
CA LYS A 510 27.37 15.79 -5.05
C LYS A 510 26.94 16.19 -6.45
N GLY A 511 26.70 15.22 -7.35
CA GLY A 511 26.17 15.48 -8.69
C GLY A 511 24.84 16.23 -8.64
N PHE A 512 23.91 15.78 -7.78
CA PHE A 512 22.59 16.37 -7.61
C PHE A 512 22.65 17.83 -7.14
N TYR A 513 23.44 18.11 -6.10
CA TYR A 513 23.57 19.48 -5.59
C TYR A 513 24.31 20.45 -6.53
N LYS A 514 25.13 19.95 -7.47
CA LYS A 514 25.79 20.79 -8.48
C LYS A 514 24.81 21.37 -9.50
N ILE A 515 23.74 20.64 -9.82
CA ILE A 515 22.77 21.04 -10.87
C ILE A 515 21.53 21.73 -10.31
N LEU A 516 21.33 21.69 -9.00
CA LEU A 516 20.15 22.23 -8.34
C LEU A 516 20.09 23.76 -8.43
N ASP A 517 18.88 24.32 -8.52
CA ASP A 517 18.70 25.76 -8.40
C ASP A 517 19.20 26.26 -7.04
N LYS A 518 19.94 27.37 -7.04
CA LYS A 518 20.58 27.90 -5.82
C LYS A 518 19.58 28.24 -4.71
N LEU A 519 18.35 28.62 -5.06
CA LEU A 519 17.30 28.93 -4.08
C LEU A 519 16.76 27.65 -3.42
N SER A 520 16.83 26.51 -4.12
CA SER A 520 16.36 25.21 -3.63
C SER A 520 17.38 24.48 -2.77
N ILE A 521 18.68 24.84 -2.82
CA ILE A 521 19.74 24.13 -2.08
C ILE A 521 19.44 24.04 -0.57
N PRO A 522 19.10 25.15 0.13
CA PRO A 522 18.79 25.08 1.56
C PRO A 522 17.60 24.17 1.88
N TYR A 523 16.58 24.19 1.02
CA TYR A 523 15.41 23.33 1.14
C TYR A 523 15.81 21.85 1.00
N CYS A 524 16.43 21.48 -0.13
CA CYS A 524 16.83 20.10 -0.43
C CYS A 524 17.79 19.54 0.62
N THR A 525 18.76 20.34 1.07
CA THR A 525 19.72 19.93 2.12
C THR A 525 18.98 19.54 3.40
N LYS A 526 18.05 20.38 3.85
CA LYS A 526 17.31 20.13 5.10
C LYS A 526 16.31 18.99 4.94
N TRP A 527 15.63 18.91 3.79
CA TRP A 527 14.69 17.85 3.47
C TRP A 527 15.39 16.50 3.44
N GLN A 528 16.50 16.37 2.72
CA GLN A 528 17.23 15.10 2.60
C GLN A 528 17.84 14.66 3.94
N SER A 529 18.50 15.57 4.67
CA SER A 529 19.00 15.24 6.03
C SER A 529 17.86 14.79 6.95
N GLY A 530 16.67 15.35 6.76
CA GLY A 530 15.47 14.98 7.48
C GLY A 530 14.93 13.59 7.11
N HIS A 531 15.24 13.05 5.93
CA HIS A 531 14.79 11.74 5.48
C HIS A 531 15.87 10.66 5.58
N GLU A 532 17.13 11.04 5.75
CA GLU A 532 18.23 10.10 5.95
C GLU A 532 17.97 9.20 7.17
N TRP A 533 17.98 7.89 6.94
CA TRP A 533 17.80 6.89 8.01
C TRP A 533 18.56 5.58 7.78
N MET A 534 18.99 5.29 6.55
CA MET A 534 19.74 4.07 6.20
C MET A 534 21.26 4.23 6.30
N SER A 535 21.76 5.39 6.71
CA SER A 535 23.20 5.63 6.91
C SER A 535 23.67 5.01 8.22
N GLY A 536 24.77 4.24 8.14
CA GLY A 536 25.39 3.53 9.26
C GLY A 536 26.28 4.41 10.12
#